data_AF-A0A3P7K654-F1
#
_entry.id   AF-A0A3P7K654-F1
#
_cell.length_a   1.000
_cell.length_b   1.000
_cell.length_c   1.000
_cell.angle_alpha   90.00
_cell.angle_beta   90.00
_cell.angle_gamma   90.00
#
_symmetry.space_group_name_H-M   'P 1'
#
loop_
_entity.id
_entity.type
_entity.pdbx_description
1 polymer ?
#
loop_
_entity_poly.entity_id
_entity_poly.type
_entity_poly.pdbx_seq_one_letter_code
_entity_poly.pdbx_strand_id
1 'polypeptide(L)' 'MADDGVNPKAYPLADTQLSQKLLDLVQQAMNYKQLKKGANEATKTLNRGIAE' A
#
# COMPACT_ATOMS: atom_id res chain seq x y z
N MET A 1 22.21 -16.94 -4.82
CA MET A 1 21.88 -15.70 -4.09
C MET A 1 22.40 -14.52 -4.90
N ALA A 2 21.53 -13.92 -5.71
CA ALA A 2 21.79 -12.69 -6.45
C ALA A 2 20.45 -11.99 -6.67
N ASP A 3 20.26 -10.88 -5.94
CA ASP A 3 19.37 -9.73 -6.19
C ASP A 3 18.03 -9.99 -6.92
N ASP A 4 16.94 -10.14 -6.16
CA ASP A 4 15.58 -10.20 -6.72
C ASP A 4 15.07 -8.77 -7.03
N GLY A 5 15.60 -8.18 -8.11
CA GLY A 5 14.91 -7.28 -9.04
C GLY A 5 14.00 -6.17 -8.50
N VAL A 6 14.29 -5.54 -7.36
CA VAL A 6 13.47 -4.40 -6.89
C VAL A 6 13.70 -3.21 -7.83
N ASN A 7 12.61 -2.67 -8.37
CA ASN A 7 12.68 -1.49 -9.22
C ASN A 7 13.26 -0.31 -8.41
N PRO A 8 14.31 0.38 -8.89
CA PRO A 8 14.90 1.52 -8.18
C PRO A 8 13.92 2.69 -7.96
N LYS A 9 12.79 2.74 -8.69
CA LYS A 9 11.70 3.70 -8.48
C LYS A 9 10.76 3.32 -7.32
N ALA A 10 10.83 2.09 -6.82
CA ALA A 10 10.02 1.63 -5.68
C ALA A 10 10.66 2.07 -4.36
N TYR A 11 10.62 3.38 -4.10
CA TYR A 11 11.12 3.99 -2.88
C TYR A 11 10.01 4.85 -2.23
N PRO A 12 9.81 4.75 -0.90
CA PRO A 12 10.53 3.91 0.07
C PRO A 12 10.09 2.44 0.03
N LEU A 13 11.02 1.52 0.33
CA LEU A 13 10.76 0.08 0.47
C LEU A 13 10.65 -0.29 1.96
N ALA A 14 9.54 -0.92 2.34
CA ALA A 14 9.34 -1.42 3.70
C ALA A 14 10.18 -2.69 3.95
N ASP A 15 10.69 -2.85 5.18
CA ASP A 15 11.29 -4.10 5.61
C ASP A 15 10.22 -5.20 5.79
N THR A 16 10.65 -6.42 6.11
CA THR A 16 9.74 -7.57 6.27
C THR A 16 8.71 -7.35 7.40
N GLN A 17 9.14 -6.77 8.52
CA GLN A 17 8.27 -6.59 9.68
C GLN A 17 7.20 -5.52 9.42
N LEU A 18 7.59 -4.41 8.81
CA LEU A 18 6.70 -3.33 8.42
C LEU A 18 5.75 -3.78 7.31
N SER A 19 6.23 -4.53 6.32
CA SER A 19 5.40 -5.08 5.26
C SER A 19 4.27 -5.94 5.80
N GLN A 20 4.55 -6.82 6.78
CA GLN A 20 3.51 -7.63 7.42
C GLN A 20 2.46 -6.76 8.13
N LYS A 21 2.90 -5.75 8.89
CA LYS A 21 1.99 -4.81 9.57
C LYS A 21 1.09 -4.05 8.58
N LEU A 22 1.63 -3.61 7.44
CA LEU A 22 0.87 -2.94 6.39
C LEU A 22 -0.20 -3.87 5.79
N LEU A 23 0.15 -5.14 5.54
CA LEU A 23 -0.82 -6.13 5.04
C LEU A 23 -1.94 -6.41 6.05
N ASP A 24 -1.61 -6.51 7.34
CA ASP A 24 -2.60 -6.70 8.39
C ASP A 24 -3.57 -5.51 8.50
N LEU A 25 -3.06 -4.27 8.38
CA LEU A 25 -3.88 -3.05 8.36
C LEU A 25 -4.79 -3.01 7.12
N VAL A 26 -4.26 -3.33 5.93
CA VAL A 26 -5.04 -3.40 4.68
C VAL A 26 -6.17 -4.42 4.80
N GLN A 27 -5.91 -5.57 5.44
CA GLN A 27 -6.92 -6.59 5.68
C GLN A 27 -8.04 -6.09 6.61
N GLN A 28 -7.69 -5.35 7.68
CA GLN A 28 -8.67 -4.72 8.58
C GLN A 28 -9.51 -3.67 7.85
N ALA A 29 -8.89 -2.77 7.07
CA ALA A 29 -9.59 -1.74 6.29
C ALA A 29 -10.54 -2.33 5.23
N MET A 30 -10.18 -3.50 4.67
CA MET A 30 -11.07 -4.25 3.78
C MET A 30 -12.33 -4.73 4.52
N ASN A 31 -12.19 -5.28 5.72
CA ASN A 31 -13.32 -5.78 6.52
C ASN A 31 -14.28 -4.64 6.92
N TYR A 32 -13.76 -3.45 7.20
CA TYR A 32 -14.54 -2.26 7.51
C TYR A 32 -15.06 -1.51 6.28
N LYS A 33 -14.80 -1.99 5.07
CA LYS A 33 -15.20 -1.36 3.79
C LYS A 33 -14.65 0.07 3.61
N GLN A 34 -13.52 0.37 4.24
CA GLN A 34 -12.83 1.66 4.13
C GLN A 34 -11.80 1.68 3.00
N LEU A 35 -11.40 0.51 2.48
CA LEU A 35 -10.37 0.40 1.45
C LEU A 35 -10.89 0.73 0.04
N LYS A 36 -10.15 1.57 -0.70
CA LYS A 36 -10.29 1.74 -2.15
C LYS A 36 -9.15 1.02 -2.88
N LYS A 37 -9.46 0.33 -3.97
CA LYS A 37 -8.51 -0.56 -4.66
C LYS A 37 -8.20 -0.07 -6.08
N GLY A 38 -6.93 -0.20 -6.48
CA GLY A 38 -6.44 0.16 -7.81
C GLY A 38 -5.88 1.58 -7.91
N ALA A 39 -4.98 1.80 -8.87
CA ALA A 39 -4.23 3.06 -9.01
C ALA A 39 -5.13 4.29 -9.21
N ASN A 40 -6.16 4.19 -10.05
CA ASN A 40 -7.06 5.31 -10.31
C ASN A 40 -7.89 5.73 -9.09
N GLU A 41 -8.31 4.77 -8.26
CA GLU A 41 -9.08 5.08 -7.05
C GLU A 41 -8.20 5.71 -5.97
N ALA A 42 -6.94 5.26 -5.84
CA ALA A 42 -5.96 5.90 -4.96
C ALA A 42 -5.73 7.37 -5.35
N THR A 43 -5.58 7.67 -6.65
CA THR A 43 -5.46 9.06 -7.12
C THR A 43 -6.73 9.87 -6.85
N LYS A 44 -7.92 9.27 -6.99
CA LYS A 44 -9.18 9.96 -6.69
C LYS A 44 -9.34 10.29 -5.20
N THR A 45 -9.01 9.38 -4.29
CA THR A 45 -9.12 9.65 -2.84
C THR A 45 -8.12 10.70 -2.39
N LEU A 46 -6.90 10.67 -2.94
CA LEU A 46 -5.89 11.70 -2.73
C LEU A 46 -6.39 13.08 -3.19
N ASN A 47 -6.87 13.18 -4.43
CA ASN A 47 -7.37 14.45 -4.98
C ASN A 47 -8.62 14.99 -4.26
N ARG A 48 -9.36 14.12 -3.57
CA ARG A 48 -10.53 14.48 -2.75
C ARG A 48 -10.19 14.78 -1.29
N GLY A 49 -8.94 14.58 -0.87
CA GLY A 49 -8.51 14.82 0.51
C GLY A 49 -9.12 13.85 1.54
N ILE A 50 -9.48 12.64 1.11
CA ILE A 50 -10.10 11.61 1.96
C ILE A 50 -9.24 10.33 2.06
N ALA A 51 -7.97 10.41 1.67
CA ALA A 51 -7.02 9.32 1.86
C ALA A 51 -6.44 9.44 3.28
N GLU A 52 -6.70 8.44 4.12
CA GLU A 52 -6.23 8.31 5.51
C GLU A 52 -5.66 6.91 5.77
#